data_AF-A0A936P185-F1
#
_entry.id   AF-A0A936P185-F1
#
_cell.length_a   1.000
_cell.length_b   1.000
_cell.length_c   1.000
_cell.angle_alpha   90.00
_cell.angle_beta   90.00
_cell.angle_gamma   90.00
#
_symmetry.space_group_name_H-M   'P 1'
#
loop_
_entity.id
_entity.type
_entity.pdbx_description
1 polymer ?
#
loop_
_entity_poly.entity_id
_entity_poly.type
_entity_poly.pdbx_seq_one_letter_code
_entity_poly.pdbx_strand_id
1 'polypeptide(L)'
;MTRMSCLSRYLSQSAASGIRWLLLCLLLAMGAAWAQMPVPALKSRVTDLTGTLDAAARQSLEIRLEELEKTRGSQLAVLLVPST
;
A
#
# COMPACT_ATOMS: atom_id res chain seq x y z
N MET A 1 -55.42 -4.69 -25.27
CA MET A 1 -54.65 -3.87 -24.30
C MET A 1 -53.46 -4.63 -23.67
N THR A 2 -52.74 -5.50 -24.39
CA THR A 2 -51.70 -6.39 -23.80
C THR A 2 -50.32 -6.31 -24.47
N ARG A 3 -50.16 -5.56 -25.57
CA ARG A 3 -48.87 -5.42 -26.26
C ARG A 3 -47.94 -4.33 -25.67
N MET A 4 -48.49 -3.34 -24.98
CA MET A 4 -47.71 -2.18 -24.47
C MET A 4 -46.94 -2.48 -23.15
N SER A 5 -47.39 -3.46 -22.38
CA SER A 5 -46.77 -3.87 -21.10
C SER A 5 -45.51 -4.73 -21.25
N CYS A 6 -45.27 -5.32 -22.43
CA CYS A 6 -44.07 -6.12 -22.71
C CYS A 6 -42.87 -5.25 -23.10
N LEU A 7 -43.11 -4.18 -23.88
CA LEU A 7 -42.07 -3.25 -24.33
C LEU A 7 -41.47 -2.43 -23.18
N SER A 8 -42.31 -2.03 -22.21
CA SER A 8 -41.88 -1.30 -21.01
C SER A 8 -41.05 -2.17 -20.06
N ARG A 9 -41.37 -3.46 -19.93
CA ARG A 9 -40.56 -4.42 -19.15
C ARG A 9 -39.23 -4.72 -19.82
N TYR A 10 -39.17 -4.77 -21.14
CA TYR A 10 -37.93 -4.97 -21.90
C TYR A 10 -36.97 -3.78 -21.75
N LEU A 11 -37.49 -2.55 -21.83
CA LEU A 11 -36.72 -1.32 -21.59
C LEU A 11 -36.21 -1.22 -20.14
N SER A 12 -37.03 -1.62 -19.16
CA SER A 12 -36.64 -1.67 -17.74
C SER A 12 -35.65 -2.80 -17.41
N GLN A 13 -35.77 -3.97 -18.06
CA GLN A 13 -34.84 -5.10 -17.89
C GLN A 13 -33.45 -4.83 -18.48
N SER A 14 -33.36 -4.12 -19.61
CA SER A 14 -32.07 -3.73 -20.21
C SER A 14 -31.26 -2.78 -19.31
N ALA A 15 -31.94 -1.83 -18.67
CA ALA A 15 -31.28 -0.87 -17.76
C ALA A 15 -30.78 -1.56 -16.47
N ALA A 16 -31.57 -2.47 -15.90
CA ALA A 16 -31.22 -3.20 -14.68
C ALA A 16 -30.00 -4.13 -14.85
N SER A 17 -29.86 -4.76 -16.03
CA SER A 17 -28.68 -5.56 -16.35
C SER A 17 -27.42 -4.71 -16.43
N GLY A 18 -27.49 -3.55 -17.09
CA GLY A 18 -26.34 -2.63 -17.19
C GLY A 18 -25.88 -2.13 -15.82
N ILE A 19 -26.81 -1.76 -14.94
CA ILE A 19 -26.52 -1.31 -13.58
C ILE A 19 -25.87 -2.45 -12.76
N ARG A 20 -26.35 -3.68 -12.89
CA ARG A 20 -25.78 -4.83 -12.16
C ARG A 20 -24.34 -5.11 -12.57
N TRP A 21 -24.04 -5.04 -13.88
CA TRP A 21 -22.68 -5.18 -14.38
C TRP A 21 -21.79 -4.01 -13.96
N LEU A 22 -22.30 -2.78 -13.98
CA LEU A 22 -21.58 -1.60 -13.50
C LEU A 22 -21.20 -1.73 -12.01
N LEU A 23 -22.15 -2.17 -11.18
CA LEU A 23 -21.92 -2.39 -9.74
C LEU A 23 -20.92 -3.53 -9.50
N LEU A 24 -20.99 -4.61 -10.27
CA LEU A 24 -20.02 -5.71 -10.18
C LEU A 24 -18.62 -5.25 -10.57
N CYS A 25 -18.48 -4.47 -11.65
CA CYS A 25 -17.20 -3.86 -12.04
C CYS A 25 -16.67 -2.90 -10.97
N LEU A 26 -17.54 -2.09 -10.35
CA LEU A 26 -17.14 -1.18 -9.28
C LEU A 26 -16.65 -1.93 -8.03
N LEU A 27 -17.32 -3.04 -7.68
CA LEU A 27 -16.93 -3.89 -6.56
C LEU A 27 -15.59 -4.61 -6.82
N LEU A 28 -15.37 -5.09 -8.06
CA LEU A 28 -14.11 -5.70 -8.48
C LEU A 28 -12.97 -4.68 -8.59
N ALA A 29 -13.27 -3.42 -8.90
CA ALA A 29 -12.30 -2.33 -8.97
C ALA A 29 -11.83 -1.85 -7.59
N MET A 30 -12.55 -2.20 -6.52
CA MET A 30 -12.13 -2.00 -5.13
C MET A 30 -11.10 -3.07 -4.74
N GLY A 31 -9.97 -3.10 -5.46
CA GLY A 31 -8.86 -3.99 -5.18
C GLY A 31 -8.28 -3.78 -3.78
N ALA A 32 -7.58 -4.80 -3.28
CA ALA A 32 -6.87 -4.73 -2.01
C ALA A 32 -5.77 -3.65 -2.08
N ALA A 33 -5.97 -2.55 -1.36
CA ALA A 33 -4.93 -1.56 -1.14
C ALA A 33 -3.89 -2.18 -0.22
N TRP A 34 -2.79 -2.66 -0.79
CA TRP A 34 -1.60 -3.03 -0.01
C TRP A 34 -1.04 -1.75 0.58
N ALA A 35 -1.07 -1.63 1.90
CA ALA A 35 -0.51 -0.48 2.62
C ALA A 35 1.02 -0.52 2.54
N GLN A 36 1.56 -0.13 1.39
CA GLN A 36 2.99 -0.14 1.13
C GLN A 36 3.61 1.09 1.80
N MET A 37 4.33 0.86 2.90
CA MET A 37 5.00 1.94 3.63
C MET A 37 6.16 2.48 2.77
N PRO A 38 6.21 3.79 2.47
CA PRO A 38 7.26 4.35 1.63
C PRO A 38 8.61 4.30 2.37
N VAL A 39 9.65 3.83 1.69
CA VAL A 39 11.03 3.87 2.21
C VAL A 39 11.49 5.33 2.25
N PRO A 40 11.87 5.89 3.42
CA PRO A 40 12.35 7.26 3.50
C PRO A 40 13.68 7.44 2.76
N ALA A 41 13.89 8.62 2.17
CA ALA A 41 15.20 8.99 1.65
C ALA A 41 16.26 8.90 2.76
N LEU A 42 17.45 8.42 2.41
CA LEU A 42 18.51 8.13 3.36
C LEU A 42 19.08 9.41 3.98
N LYS A 43 18.53 9.80 5.15
CA LYS A 43 19.00 10.94 5.96
C LYS A 43 19.94 10.51 7.08
N SER A 44 19.74 9.31 7.61
CA SER A 44 20.54 8.71 8.67
C SER A 44 20.70 7.21 8.43
N ARG A 45 21.84 6.64 8.85
CA ARG A 45 22.14 5.21 8.67
C ARG A 45 21.18 4.30 9.44
N VAL A 46 20.63 4.76 10.55
CA VAL A 46 19.58 4.05 11.30
C VAL A 46 18.32 4.91 11.28
N THR A 47 17.16 4.33 11.00
CA THR A 47 15.85 4.97 11.15
C THR A 47 14.97 4.02 11.94
N ASP A 48 14.45 4.46 13.07
CA ASP A 48 13.62 3.64 13.94
C ASP A 48 12.21 4.24 14.01
N LEU A 49 11.23 3.54 13.43
CA LEU A 49 9.82 3.91 13.49
C LEU A 49 9.07 3.21 14.63
N THR A 50 9.71 2.28 15.35
CA THR A 50 9.10 1.55 16.48
C THR A 50 9.48 2.14 17.83
N GLY A 51 10.57 2.92 17.90
CA GLY A 51 11.07 3.48 19.16
C GLY A 51 11.68 2.41 20.07
N THR A 52 12.21 1.33 19.49
CA THR A 52 12.78 0.20 20.23
C THR A 52 14.22 0.48 20.65
N LEU A 53 14.96 1.30 19.89
CA LEU A 53 16.36 1.59 20.14
C LEU A 53 16.50 2.85 20.99
N ASP A 54 17.25 2.74 22.10
CA ASP A 54 17.73 3.91 22.83
C ASP A 54 18.85 4.64 22.05
N ALA A 55 19.20 5.85 22.51
CA ALA A 55 20.18 6.69 21.84
C ALA A 55 21.58 6.06 21.76
N ALA A 56 22.02 5.32 22.78
CA ALA A 56 23.34 4.71 22.83
C ALA A 56 23.43 3.50 21.88
N ALA A 57 22.39 2.66 21.88
CA ALA A 57 22.26 1.54 20.97
C ALA A 57 22.24 2.01 19.52
N ARG A 58 21.44 3.04 19.21
CA ARG A 58 21.40 3.67 17.89
C ARG A 58 22.77 4.19 17.46
N GLN A 59 23.47 4.91 18.34
CA GLN A 59 24.79 5.47 18.03
C GLN A 59 25.83 4.36 17.78
N SER A 60 25.78 3.27 18.55
CA SER A 60 26.65 2.11 18.33
C SER A 60 26.45 1.46 16.96
N LEU A 61 25.20 1.41 16.48
CA LEU A 61 24.86 0.89 15.16
C LEU A 61 25.32 1.83 14.05
N GLU A 62 25.13 3.14 14.21
CA GLU A 62 25.59 4.14 13.25
C GLU A 62 27.11 4.08 13.05
N ILE A 63 27.90 3.94 14.12
CA ILE A 63 29.37 3.80 14.06
C ILE A 63 29.76 2.53 13.28
N ARG A 64 29.14 1.39 13.60
CA ARG A 64 29.42 0.11 12.91
C ARG A 64 29.08 0.18 11.42
N LEU A 65 27.94 0.81 11.09
CA LEU A 65 27.54 0.99 9.69
C LEU A 65 28.53 1.89 8.96
N GLU A 66 29.03 2.95 9.59
CA GLU A 66 30.07 3.80 8.99
C GLU A 66 31.38 3.04 8.71
N GLU A 67 31.84 2.21 9.65
CA GLU A 67 33.04 1.37 9.44
C GLU A 67 32.85 0.36 8.30
N LEU A 68 31.65 -0.23 8.19
CA LEU A 68 31.32 -1.14 7.11
C LEU A 68 31.26 -0.43 5.76
N GLU A 69 30.70 0.78 5.71
CA GLU A 69 30.70 1.62 4.50
C GLU A 69 32.12 1.96 4.05
N LYS A 70 33.00 2.33 4.98
CA LYS A 70 34.42 2.62 4.69
C LYS A 70 35.14 1.40 4.13
N THR A 71 34.82 0.21 4.64
CA THR A 71 35.47 -1.04 4.24
C THR A 71 34.95 -1.57 2.90
N ARG A 72 33.64 -1.47 2.65
CA ARG A 72 33.00 -2.07 1.47
C ARG A 72 32.78 -1.09 0.31
N GLY A 73 32.80 0.21 0.57
CA GLY A 73 32.51 1.26 -0.42
C GLY A 73 31.03 1.36 -0.81
N SER A 74 30.15 0.57 -0.20
CA SER A 74 28.69 0.58 -0.41
C SER A 74 27.98 1.27 0.74
N GLN A 75 26.95 2.07 0.45
CA GLN A 75 26.14 2.75 1.47
C GLN A 75 25.17 1.78 2.15
N LEU A 76 25.07 1.83 3.49
CA LEU A 76 24.27 0.90 4.29
C LEU A 76 23.30 1.64 5.22
N ALA A 77 22.07 1.15 5.28
CA ALA A 77 21.01 1.72 6.09
C ALA A 77 20.12 0.65 6.74
N VAL A 78 19.64 0.93 7.95
CA VAL A 78 18.75 0.06 8.72
C VAL A 78 17.46 0.83 9.04
N LEU A 79 16.31 0.28 8.65
CA LEU A 79 14.98 0.80 8.96
C LEU A 79 14.23 -0.20 9.85
N LEU A 80 13.87 0.21 11.07
CA LEU A 80 12.97 -0.55 11.93
C LEU A 80 11.54 -0.09 11.64
N VAL A 81 10.66 -1.04 11.34
CA VAL A 81 9.23 -0.83 11.09
C VAL A 81 8.39 -1.60 12.10
N PRO A 82 7.22 -1.07 12.50
CA PRO A 82 6.27 -1.85 13.26
C PRO A 82 5.82 -3.06 12.43
N SER A 83 5.57 -4.19 13.11
CA SER A 83 5.02 -5.38 12.46
C SER A 83 3.60 -5.10 11.96
N THR A 84 3.27 -5.61 10.77
CA THR A 84 1.93 -5.58 10.17
C THR A 84 1.17 -6.88 10.40
#